data_AF-A0A1V4X6K7-F1
#
_entry.id   AF-A0A1V4X6K7-F1
#
_cell.length_a   1.000
_cell.length_b   1.000
_cell.length_c   1.000
_cell.angle_alpha   90.00
_cell.angle_beta   90.00
_cell.angle_gamma   90.00
#
_symmetry.space_group_name_H-M   'P 1'
#
loop_
_entity.id
_entity.type
_entity.pdbx_description
1 polymer ?
#
loop_
_entity_poly.entity_id
_entity_poly.type
_entity_poly.pdbx_seq_one_letter_code
_entity_poly.pdbx_strand_id
1 'polypeptide(L)'
;MIIGDFKQISSICRTCQIDRVIVALDERRGSLPMNELLQCRLKGIHVDDGVSFRESLLGKLSVEHLPPSSIIFSNGFRGVMVYKGVKRAIDVLASLFGMSLFLPLYLLIALAIKLDSRGPVFYKQERVGQDGRLFSLIKFRSMTVDAEKDGPVWAVVNDQRVTGVGRWIRKLRLDEIPQLINVIRGEMSIVGPRPERPFFVRRLEKEIPFYSHRHAVKPGITGWAQILYPYGATREDAQEKLKYDLYYIKHLSPIMDLRIITETVKIVLLGSGAR
;
A
#
# COMPACT_ATOMS: atom_id res chain seq x y z
N MET A 1 3.89 -34.74 4.44
CA MET A 1 4.81 -35.70 5.09
C MET A 1 4.85 -35.36 6.57
N ILE A 2 4.51 -36.30 7.45
CA ILE A 2 4.60 -36.14 8.91
C ILE A 2 5.88 -36.85 9.35
N ILE A 3 6.81 -36.11 9.98
CA ILE A 3 8.16 -36.60 10.30
C ILE A 3 8.40 -36.88 11.79
N GLY A 4 7.43 -36.57 12.66
CA GLY A 4 7.51 -36.84 14.09
C GLY A 4 6.55 -35.99 14.93
N ASP A 5 6.68 -36.12 16.25
CA ASP A 5 5.89 -35.41 17.28
C ASP A 5 6.67 -34.22 17.89
N PHE A 6 5.99 -33.35 18.65
CA PHE A 6 6.54 -32.15 19.28
C PHE A 6 7.79 -32.41 20.13
N LYS A 7 7.84 -33.55 20.84
CA LYS A 7 9.00 -33.94 21.66
C LYS A 7 10.26 -34.24 20.84
N GLN A 8 10.08 -34.56 19.55
CA GLN A 8 11.16 -34.91 18.63
C GLN A 8 11.69 -33.70 17.85
N ILE A 9 11.15 -32.49 18.04
CA ILE A 9 11.60 -31.29 17.32
C ILE A 9 13.11 -31.09 17.44
N SER A 10 13.68 -31.20 18.64
CA SER A 10 15.11 -30.98 18.87
C SER A 10 16.00 -32.02 18.17
N SER A 11 15.55 -33.29 18.11
CA SER A 11 16.30 -34.36 17.44
C SER A 11 16.18 -34.27 15.92
N ILE A 12 14.98 -34.02 15.40
CA ILE A 12 14.72 -33.83 13.97
C ILE A 12 15.51 -32.64 13.42
N CYS A 13 15.52 -31.50 14.14
CA CYS A 13 16.29 -30.34 13.71
C CYS A 13 17.79 -30.65 13.59
N ARG A 14 18.33 -31.53 14.45
CA ARG A 14 19.73 -31.93 14.41
C ARG A 14 20.01 -32.90 13.27
N THR A 15 19.17 -33.93 13.09
CA THR A 15 19.37 -34.97 12.08
C THR A 15 19.20 -34.42 10.67
N CYS A 16 18.23 -33.53 10.46
CA CYS A 16 17.92 -32.95 9.16
C CYS A 16 18.60 -31.60 8.90
N GLN A 17 19.47 -31.13 9.81
CA GLN A 17 20.14 -29.82 9.74
C GLN A 17 19.16 -28.66 9.44
N ILE A 18 18.13 -28.52 10.27
CA ILE A 18 17.07 -27.52 10.07
C ILE A 18 17.50 -26.18 10.66
N ASP A 19 17.54 -25.13 9.83
CA ASP A 19 17.90 -23.76 10.26
C ASP A 19 16.70 -22.94 10.78
N ARG A 20 15.47 -23.36 10.45
CA ARG A 20 14.25 -22.63 10.78
C ARG A 20 13.06 -23.53 11.10
N VAL A 21 12.36 -23.21 12.18
CA VAL A 21 11.13 -23.88 12.63
C VAL A 21 9.98 -22.89 12.60
N ILE A 22 8.87 -23.27 11.96
CA ILE A 22 7.65 -22.45 11.87
C ILE A 22 6.56 -23.09 12.73
N VAL A 23 6.06 -22.35 13.71
CA VAL A 23 5.04 -22.83 14.64
C VAL A 23 3.66 -22.39 14.16
N ALA A 24 2.94 -23.30 13.49
CA ALA A 24 1.59 -23.05 12.99
C ALA A 24 0.52 -23.71 13.89
N LEU A 25 0.33 -23.16 15.08
CA LEU A 25 -0.70 -23.61 16.04
C LEU A 25 -1.82 -22.57 16.12
N ASP A 26 -3.07 -23.00 15.91
CA ASP A 26 -4.25 -22.13 16.03
C ASP A 26 -4.54 -21.75 17.50
N GLU A 27 -4.35 -22.69 18.43
CA GLU A 27 -4.39 -22.45 19.87
C GLU A 27 -3.00 -22.56 20.50
N ARG A 28 -2.55 -21.49 21.15
CA ARG A 28 -1.25 -21.43 21.83
C ARG A 28 -1.32 -21.76 23.33
N ARG A 29 -2.51 -21.86 23.92
CA ARG A 29 -2.68 -22.13 25.36
C ARG A 29 -2.56 -23.64 25.60
N GLY A 30 -1.52 -24.05 26.33
CA GLY A 30 -1.36 -25.41 26.86
C GLY A 30 -0.77 -26.46 25.91
N SER A 31 -0.73 -26.20 24.60
CA SER A 31 -0.28 -27.14 23.56
C SER A 31 1.11 -26.82 22.98
N LEU A 32 1.70 -25.67 23.35
CA LEU A 32 2.92 -25.17 22.73
C LEU A 32 4.16 -25.80 23.41
N PRO A 33 5.02 -26.55 22.69
CA PRO A 33 6.21 -27.22 23.25
C PRO A 33 7.31 -26.20 23.55
N MET A 34 7.12 -25.44 24.63
CA MET A 34 7.93 -24.28 24.97
C MET A 34 9.40 -24.64 25.20
N ASN A 35 9.66 -25.74 25.89
CA ASN A 35 11.02 -26.16 26.24
C ASN A 35 11.82 -26.58 25.00
N GLU A 36 11.19 -27.32 24.10
CA GLU A 36 11.79 -27.80 22.85
C GLU A 36 12.09 -26.63 21.90
N LEU A 37 11.14 -25.71 21.75
CA LEU A 37 11.32 -24.51 20.92
C LEU A 37 12.37 -23.56 21.49
N LEU A 38 12.44 -23.42 22.82
CA LEU A 38 13.49 -22.63 23.48
C LEU A 38 14.87 -23.25 23.25
N GLN A 39 15.00 -24.58 23.38
CA GLN A 39 16.26 -25.27 23.07
C GLN A 39 16.68 -25.07 21.61
N CYS A 40 15.75 -25.14 20.67
CA CYS A 40 16.04 -24.83 19.26
C CYS A 40 16.60 -23.40 19.12
N ARG A 41 15.95 -22.42 19.75
CA ARG A 41 16.38 -21.03 19.66
C ARG A 41 17.74 -20.77 20.30
N LEU A 42 18.03 -21.40 21.44
CA LEU A 42 19.35 -21.33 22.10
C LEU A 42 20.46 -21.97 21.26
N LYS A 43 20.13 -22.93 20.40
CA LYS A 43 21.05 -23.53 19.42
C LYS A 43 21.20 -22.73 18.12
N GLY A 44 20.58 -21.54 18.05
CA GLY A 44 20.65 -20.65 16.88
C GLY A 44 19.59 -20.92 15.81
N ILE A 45 18.71 -21.89 16.00
CA ILE A 45 17.62 -22.20 15.05
C ILE A 45 16.55 -21.12 15.18
N HIS A 46 16.16 -20.50 14.07
CA HIS A 46 15.13 -19.48 14.08
C HIS A 46 13.76 -20.11 14.32
N VAL A 47 13.04 -19.63 15.34
CA VAL A 47 11.66 -20.06 15.61
C VAL A 47 10.72 -18.92 15.27
N ASP A 48 9.94 -19.11 14.20
CA ASP A 48 8.99 -18.11 13.73
C ASP A 48 7.55 -18.55 14.02
N ASP A 49 6.72 -17.58 14.35
CA ASP A 49 5.27 -17.79 14.43
C ASP A 49 4.68 -17.98 13.03
N GLY A 50 3.84 -18.98 12.85
CA GLY A 50 3.26 -19.33 11.55
C GLY A 50 2.41 -18.23 10.93
N VAL A 51 1.72 -17.42 11.73
CA VAL A 51 0.96 -16.26 11.23
C VAL A 51 1.93 -15.20 10.71
N SER A 52 2.89 -14.79 11.53
CA SER A 52 3.90 -13.79 11.16
C SER A 52 4.75 -14.22 9.95
N PHE A 53 5.11 -15.51 9.88
CA PHE A 53 5.84 -16.08 8.75
C PHE A 53 5.00 -16.03 7.46
N ARG A 54 3.73 -16.44 7.51
CA ARG A 54 2.81 -16.38 6.38
C ARG A 54 2.64 -14.95 5.88
N GLU A 55 2.48 -13.99 6.78
CA GLU A 55 2.37 -12.57 6.44
C GLU A 55 3.63 -12.07 5.73
N SER A 56 4.81 -12.39 6.26
CA SER A 56 6.08 -11.99 5.64
C SER A 56 6.31 -12.64 4.28
N LEU A 57 5.88 -13.90 4.11
CA LEU A 57 6.02 -14.64 2.86
C LEU A 57 5.08 -14.07 1.78
N LEU A 58 3.82 -13.81 2.14
CA LEU A 58 2.81 -13.31 1.21
C LEU A 58 2.85 -11.78 1.04
N GLY A 59 3.51 -11.06 1.95
CA GLY A 59 3.52 -9.61 1.99
C GLY A 59 2.15 -8.99 2.28
N LYS A 60 1.21 -9.73 2.89
CA LYS A 60 -0.16 -9.27 3.17
C LYS A 60 -0.69 -9.86 4.47
N LEU A 61 -1.57 -9.13 5.16
CA LEU A 61 -2.21 -9.63 6.39
C LEU A 61 -3.47 -10.46 6.09
N SER A 62 -3.77 -11.43 6.94
CA SER A 62 -5.02 -12.20 6.86
C SER A 62 -6.12 -11.50 7.66
N VAL A 63 -6.86 -10.58 7.05
CA VAL A 63 -7.91 -9.79 7.74
C VAL A 63 -8.99 -10.67 8.39
N GLU A 64 -9.31 -11.83 7.81
CA GLU A 64 -10.30 -12.77 8.34
C GLU A 64 -9.87 -13.50 9.62
N HIS A 65 -8.57 -13.62 9.88
CA HIS A 65 -8.00 -14.41 10.98
C HIS A 65 -7.06 -13.58 11.88
N LEU A 66 -7.09 -12.25 11.75
CA LEU A 66 -6.25 -11.35 12.54
C LEU A 66 -6.86 -11.17 13.93
N PRO A 67 -6.29 -11.74 15.00
CA PRO A 67 -6.65 -11.30 16.33
C PRO A 67 -6.21 -9.83 16.46
N PRO A 68 -7.07 -8.89 16.91
CA PRO A 68 -6.72 -7.48 17.03
C PRO A 68 -5.44 -7.23 17.84
N SER A 69 -5.13 -8.13 18.78
CA SER A 69 -3.91 -8.16 19.57
C SER A 69 -2.63 -8.24 18.72
N SER A 70 -2.64 -8.91 17.56
CA SER A 70 -1.45 -9.05 16.70
C SER A 70 -1.00 -7.74 16.06
N ILE A 71 -1.92 -6.79 15.85
CA ILE A 71 -1.59 -5.44 15.40
C ILE A 71 -1.03 -4.67 16.59
N ILE A 72 -1.73 -4.68 17.73
CA ILE A 72 -1.38 -3.95 18.95
C ILE A 72 0.01 -4.34 19.50
N PHE A 73 0.33 -5.63 19.54
CA PHE A 73 1.59 -6.16 20.10
C PHE A 73 2.70 -6.33 19.06
N SER A 74 2.51 -5.83 17.83
CA SER A 74 3.58 -5.88 16.84
C SER A 74 4.73 -4.93 17.22
N ASN A 75 5.96 -5.42 17.17
CA ASN A 75 7.16 -4.62 17.48
C ASN A 75 7.42 -3.47 16.47
N GLY A 76 6.67 -3.43 15.36
CA GLY A 76 6.81 -2.44 14.29
C GLY A 76 6.47 -1.01 14.67
N PHE A 77 5.90 -0.78 15.87
CA PHE A 77 5.58 0.58 16.34
C PHE A 77 6.74 1.31 17.03
N ARG A 78 7.86 0.64 17.33
CA ARG A 78 9.03 1.30 17.95
C ARG A 78 9.69 2.26 16.96
N GLY A 79 9.77 3.54 17.32
CA GLY A 79 10.38 4.58 16.49
C GLY A 79 9.47 5.17 15.40
N VAL A 80 8.19 4.75 15.33
CA VAL A 80 7.24 5.24 14.31
C VAL A 80 7.09 6.76 14.32
N MET A 81 7.14 7.41 15.49
CA MET A 81 7.00 8.87 15.56
C MET A 81 8.22 9.61 14.99
N VAL A 82 9.43 9.16 15.34
CA VAL A 82 10.69 9.69 14.78
C VAL A 82 10.74 9.42 13.28
N TYR A 83 10.43 8.20 12.87
CA TYR A 83 10.36 7.84 11.46
C TYR A 83 9.33 8.67 10.70
N LYS A 84 8.13 8.90 11.23
CA LYS A 84 7.11 9.76 10.61
C LYS A 84 7.63 11.18 10.38
N GLY A 85 8.40 11.73 11.32
CA GLY A 85 9.07 13.03 11.17
C GLY A 85 10.12 13.04 10.06
N VAL A 86 11.05 12.07 10.07
CA VAL A 86 12.08 11.92 9.04
C VAL A 86 11.47 11.69 7.66
N LYS A 87 10.50 10.78 7.56
CA LYS A 87 9.73 10.51 6.35
C LYS A 87 9.07 11.77 5.82
N ARG A 88 8.49 12.60 6.69
CA ARG A 88 7.88 13.87 6.28
C ARG A 88 8.89 14.82 5.64
N ALA A 89 10.09 14.94 6.21
CA ALA A 89 11.15 15.77 5.63
C ALA A 89 11.57 15.25 4.25
N ILE A 90 11.79 13.93 4.13
CA ILE A 90 12.14 13.27 2.85
C ILE A 90 11.04 13.52 1.81
N ASP A 91 9.77 13.30 2.17
CA ASP A 91 8.63 13.49 1.27
C ASP A 91 8.57 14.93 0.71
N VAL A 92 8.78 15.94 1.56
CA VAL A 92 8.76 17.35 1.14
C VAL A 92 9.95 17.68 0.25
N LEU A 93 11.17 17.29 0.64
CA LEU A 93 12.37 17.56 -0.13
C LEU A 93 12.33 16.89 -1.52
N ALA A 94 11.95 15.61 -1.56
CA ALA A 94 11.81 14.88 -2.81
C ALA A 94 10.68 15.44 -3.69
N SER A 95 9.57 15.92 -3.09
CA SER A 95 8.49 16.55 -3.84
C SER A 95 8.87 17.90 -4.41
N LEU A 96 9.60 18.73 -3.65
CA LEU A 96 10.14 20.01 -4.15
C LEU A 96 11.12 19.78 -5.30
N PHE A 97 12.06 18.85 -5.11
CA PHE A 97 13.01 18.47 -6.16
C PHE A 97 12.28 17.96 -7.41
N GLY A 98 11.31 17.06 -7.25
CA GLY A 98 10.50 16.54 -8.36
C GLY A 98 9.72 17.64 -9.07
N MET A 99 9.07 18.54 -8.34
CA MET A 99 8.34 19.66 -8.95
C MET A 99 9.27 20.59 -9.75
N SER A 100 10.45 20.92 -9.22
CA SER A 100 11.44 21.73 -9.92
C SER A 100 11.97 21.02 -11.18
N LEU A 101 12.28 19.73 -11.08
CA LEU A 101 12.80 18.93 -12.19
C LEU A 101 11.76 18.77 -13.32
N PHE A 102 10.51 18.50 -12.97
CA PHE A 102 9.45 18.26 -13.95
C PHE A 102 8.74 19.53 -14.41
N LEU A 103 9.07 20.72 -13.91
CA LEU A 103 8.42 21.98 -14.27
C LEU A 103 8.22 22.21 -15.79
N PRO A 104 9.23 22.01 -16.67
CA PRO A 104 9.02 22.15 -18.11
C PRO A 104 8.01 21.12 -18.65
N LEU A 105 8.04 19.89 -18.10
CA LEU A 105 7.09 18.84 -18.46
C LEU A 105 5.66 19.19 -18.01
N TYR A 106 5.47 19.83 -16.85
CA TYR A 106 4.14 20.31 -16.42
C TYR A 106 3.54 21.28 -17.45
N LEU A 107 4.35 22.21 -17.98
CA LEU A 107 3.90 23.19 -18.96
C LEU A 107 3.51 22.52 -20.30
N LEU A 108 4.33 21.58 -20.77
CA LEU A 108 4.03 20.81 -21.99
C LEU A 108 2.75 20.00 -21.85
N ILE A 109 2.56 19.31 -20.72
CA ILE A 109 1.34 18.55 -20.45
C ILE A 109 0.12 19.48 -20.36
N ALA A 110 0.27 20.61 -19.66
CA ALA A 110 -0.80 21.60 -19.52
C ALA A 110 -1.26 22.15 -20.87
N LEU A 111 -0.30 22.46 -21.76
CA LEU A 111 -0.57 22.91 -23.12
C LEU A 111 -1.26 21.80 -23.94
N ALA A 112 -0.76 20.58 -23.90
CA ALA A 112 -1.35 19.44 -24.60
C ALA A 112 -2.81 19.20 -24.18
N ILE A 113 -3.12 19.28 -22.88
CA ILE A 113 -4.49 19.14 -22.36
C ILE A 113 -5.40 20.27 -22.84
N LYS A 114 -4.89 21.51 -22.92
CA LYS A 114 -5.65 22.68 -23.39
C LYS A 114 -5.96 22.64 -24.88
N LEU A 115 -5.04 22.10 -25.68
CA LEU A 115 -5.23 21.91 -27.11
C LEU A 115 -6.18 20.74 -27.42
N ASP A 116 -6.16 19.68 -26.61
CA ASP A 116 -6.99 18.48 -26.82
C ASP A 116 -8.45 18.67 -26.36
N SER A 117 -8.71 19.41 -25.28
CA SER A 117 -10.08 19.59 -24.77
C SER A 117 -10.31 20.91 -24.02
N ARG A 118 -11.53 21.47 -24.13
CA ARG A 118 -11.93 22.70 -23.41
C ARG A 118 -12.02 22.45 -21.90
N GLY A 119 -11.68 23.46 -21.09
CA GLY A 119 -11.82 23.45 -19.62
C GLY A 119 -10.48 23.53 -18.84
N PRO A 120 -10.46 23.19 -17.55
CA PRO A 120 -9.29 23.33 -16.68
C PRO A 120 -8.23 22.25 -16.91
N VAL A 121 -6.95 22.60 -16.72
CA VAL A 121 -5.81 21.66 -16.82
C VAL A 121 -5.82 20.65 -15.69
N PHE A 122 -6.12 21.12 -14.47
CA PHE A 122 -6.16 20.27 -13.29
C PHE A 122 -7.58 19.77 -13.04
N TYR A 123 -7.66 18.50 -12.69
CA TYR A 123 -8.83 17.88 -12.10
C TYR A 123 -8.62 17.75 -10.59
N LYS A 124 -9.66 18.07 -9.83
CA LYS A 124 -9.67 18.02 -8.36
C LYS A 124 -10.77 17.07 -7.91
N GLN A 125 -10.46 16.19 -6.98
CA GLN A 125 -11.43 15.23 -6.44
C GLN A 125 -11.26 15.06 -4.94
N GLU A 126 -12.36 15.07 -4.19
CA GLU A 126 -12.31 14.76 -2.76
C GLU A 126 -11.92 13.30 -2.51
N ARG A 127 -11.01 13.14 -1.55
CA ARG A 127 -10.49 11.85 -1.10
C ARG A 127 -10.36 11.82 0.41
N VAL A 128 -10.36 10.62 0.96
CA VAL A 128 -10.13 10.37 2.39
C VAL A 128 -8.62 10.22 2.62
N GLY A 129 -8.09 11.01 3.55
CA GLY A 129 -6.70 11.03 3.98
C GLY A 129 -6.51 10.43 5.37
N GLN A 130 -5.41 10.82 6.01
CA GLN A 130 -5.07 10.34 7.35
C GLN A 130 -6.17 10.70 8.36
N ASP A 131 -6.48 9.76 9.26
CA ASP A 131 -7.49 9.90 10.32
C ASP A 131 -8.89 10.23 9.77
N GLY A 132 -9.17 9.82 8.54
CA GLY A 132 -10.46 10.05 7.87
C GLY A 132 -10.66 11.46 7.32
N ARG A 133 -9.65 12.34 7.41
CA ARG A 133 -9.76 13.74 6.98
C ARG A 133 -9.91 13.85 5.47
N LEU A 134 -10.86 14.67 5.02
CA LEU A 134 -11.08 14.91 3.60
C LEU A 134 -10.04 15.91 3.05
N PHE A 135 -9.56 15.65 1.84
CA PHE A 135 -8.69 16.57 1.11
C PHE A 135 -8.96 16.52 -0.39
N SER A 136 -8.53 17.56 -1.11
CA SER A 136 -8.70 17.67 -2.56
C SER A 136 -7.48 17.12 -3.29
N LEU A 137 -7.59 15.92 -3.84
CA LEU A 137 -6.54 15.29 -4.66
C LEU A 137 -6.41 16.05 -5.99
N ILE A 138 -5.18 16.44 -6.34
CA ILE A 138 -4.88 17.19 -7.57
C ILE A 138 -4.26 16.26 -8.60
N LYS A 139 -4.81 16.25 -9.81
CA LYS A 139 -4.29 15.50 -10.95
C LYS A 139 -4.34 16.33 -12.23
N PHE A 140 -3.57 15.94 -13.24
CA PHE A 140 -3.88 16.44 -14.57
C PHE A 140 -5.17 15.83 -15.08
N ARG A 141 -5.95 16.63 -15.79
CA ARG A 141 -7.17 16.17 -16.43
C ARG A 141 -6.82 15.24 -17.58
N SER A 142 -7.27 14.00 -17.46
CA SER A 142 -7.15 12.98 -18.52
C SER A 142 -8.51 12.57 -19.10
N MET A 143 -9.62 13.01 -18.50
CA MET A 143 -10.99 12.72 -18.92
C MET A 143 -11.74 13.99 -19.31
N THR A 144 -12.81 13.86 -20.07
CA THR A 144 -13.71 14.97 -20.42
C THR A 144 -14.32 15.59 -19.15
N VAL A 145 -14.68 16.88 -19.20
CA VAL A 145 -15.24 17.60 -18.03
C VAL A 145 -16.54 16.96 -17.52
N ASP A 146 -17.29 16.37 -18.44
CA ASP A 146 -18.58 15.73 -18.17
C ASP A 146 -18.47 14.25 -17.76
N ALA A 147 -17.26 13.76 -17.51
CA ALA A 147 -17.01 12.35 -17.23
C ALA A 147 -17.77 11.80 -16.00
N GLU A 148 -18.16 12.63 -15.05
CA GLU A 148 -18.84 12.19 -13.82
C GLU A 148 -20.29 12.71 -13.70
N LYS A 149 -20.98 13.02 -14.81
CA LYS A 149 -22.38 13.50 -14.78
C LYS A 149 -23.34 12.58 -14.03
N ASP A 150 -23.13 11.27 -14.11
CA ASP A 150 -23.97 10.24 -13.47
C ASP A 150 -23.47 9.81 -12.07
N GLY A 151 -22.47 10.51 -11.52
CA GLY A 151 -21.95 10.30 -10.16
C GLY A 151 -20.67 9.46 -10.05
N PRO A 152 -20.32 9.03 -8.82
CA PRO A 152 -19.07 8.33 -8.54
C PRO A 152 -19.00 6.92 -9.13
N VAL A 153 -18.18 6.71 -10.15
CA VAL A 153 -17.94 5.37 -10.72
C VAL A 153 -16.45 5.01 -10.61
N TRP A 154 -16.12 3.74 -10.40
CA TRP A 154 -14.75 3.25 -10.55
C TRP A 154 -14.31 3.36 -12.02
N ALA A 155 -13.03 3.62 -12.25
CA ALA A 155 -12.51 3.68 -13.61
C ALA A 155 -12.52 2.27 -14.24
N VAL A 156 -13.10 2.14 -15.42
CA VAL A 156 -13.15 0.88 -16.19
C VAL A 156 -11.99 0.86 -17.19
N VAL A 157 -11.60 -0.33 -17.63
CA VAL A 157 -10.61 -0.50 -18.72
C VAL A 157 -11.21 0.04 -20.02
N ASN A 158 -10.43 0.82 -20.79
CA ASN A 158 -10.88 1.47 -22.04
C ASN A 158 -12.09 2.41 -21.86
N ASP A 159 -12.03 3.24 -20.82
CA ASP A 159 -13.07 4.21 -20.52
C ASP A 159 -13.21 5.26 -21.65
N GLN A 160 -14.40 5.32 -22.26
CA GLN A 160 -14.71 6.24 -23.36
C GLN A 160 -14.60 7.72 -22.97
N ARG A 161 -14.60 8.02 -21.66
CA ARG A 161 -14.46 9.38 -21.13
C ARG A 161 -13.02 9.89 -21.20
N VAL A 162 -12.04 9.03 -21.52
CA VAL A 162 -10.61 9.39 -21.60
C VAL A 162 -10.30 10.08 -22.93
N THR A 163 -9.65 11.24 -22.84
CA THR A 163 -9.25 12.06 -24.00
C THR A 163 -8.05 11.45 -24.75
N GLY A 164 -7.76 11.93 -25.97
CA GLY A 164 -6.66 11.42 -26.79
C GLY A 164 -5.30 11.61 -26.11
N VAL A 165 -5.04 12.82 -25.60
CA VAL A 165 -3.86 13.14 -24.80
C VAL A 165 -3.95 12.44 -23.43
N GLY A 166 -5.14 12.40 -22.83
CA GLY A 166 -5.37 11.73 -21.55
C GLY A 166 -4.95 10.25 -21.53
N ARG A 167 -5.10 9.54 -22.66
CA ARG A 167 -4.65 8.16 -22.81
C ARG A 167 -3.13 8.02 -22.60
N TRP A 168 -2.34 8.90 -23.20
CA TRP A 168 -0.88 8.90 -23.05
C TRP A 168 -0.45 9.33 -21.65
N ILE A 169 -1.08 10.38 -21.11
CA ILE A 169 -0.80 10.85 -19.75
C ILE A 169 -1.05 9.73 -18.73
N ARG A 170 -2.15 8.98 -18.84
CA ARG A 170 -2.46 7.85 -17.94
C ARG A 170 -1.52 6.68 -18.14
N LYS A 171 -1.21 6.34 -19.41
CA LYS A 171 -0.26 5.27 -19.74
C LYS A 171 1.10 5.50 -19.10
N LEU A 172 1.58 6.74 -19.12
CA LEU A 172 2.85 7.15 -18.52
C LEU A 172 2.71 7.57 -17.04
N ARG A 173 1.51 7.50 -16.46
CA ARG A 173 1.17 7.97 -15.09
C ARG A 173 1.56 9.43 -14.81
N LEU A 174 1.66 10.22 -15.86
CA LEU A 174 1.97 11.64 -15.77
C LEU A 174 0.81 12.41 -15.11
N ASP A 175 -0.41 11.84 -15.06
CA ASP A 175 -1.57 12.47 -14.41
C ASP A 175 -1.40 12.64 -12.91
N GLU A 176 -0.52 11.84 -12.30
CA GLU A 176 -0.33 11.79 -10.86
C GLU A 176 0.76 12.75 -10.36
N ILE A 177 1.59 13.33 -11.24
CA ILE A 177 2.67 14.25 -10.85
C ILE A 177 2.15 15.48 -10.07
N PRO A 178 1.00 16.10 -10.39
CA PRO A 178 0.45 17.20 -9.57
C PRO A 178 0.16 16.84 -8.11
N GLN A 179 0.07 15.55 -7.75
CA GLN A 179 -0.11 15.12 -6.36
C GLN A 179 1.09 15.46 -5.46
N LEU A 180 2.27 15.77 -6.03
CA LEU A 180 3.41 16.29 -5.26
C LEU A 180 3.03 17.57 -4.49
N ILE A 181 2.06 18.35 -4.99
CA ILE A 181 1.51 19.51 -4.27
C ILE A 181 0.78 19.05 -3.00
N ASN A 182 -0.02 17.98 -3.07
CA ASN A 182 -0.71 17.40 -1.91
C ASN A 182 0.31 16.83 -0.89
N VAL A 183 1.42 16.26 -1.38
CA VAL A 183 2.53 15.85 -0.52
C VAL A 183 3.12 17.07 0.17
N ILE A 184 3.48 18.14 -0.52
CA ILE A 184 4.04 19.35 0.12
C ILE A 184 3.07 19.96 1.14
N ARG A 185 1.76 19.98 0.85
CA ARG A 185 0.71 20.44 1.79
C ARG A 185 0.52 19.54 3.02
N GLY A 186 1.08 18.34 2.98
CA GLY A 186 1.00 17.39 4.08
C GLY A 186 -0.29 16.56 4.12
N GLU A 187 -1.08 16.60 3.06
CA GLU A 187 -2.28 15.78 2.87
C GLU A 187 -1.91 14.36 2.44
N MET A 188 -0.80 14.21 1.71
CA MET A 188 -0.27 12.95 1.21
C MET A 188 1.20 12.73 1.60
N SER A 189 1.68 11.54 1.30
CA SER A 189 3.06 11.06 1.36
C SER A 189 3.46 10.51 -0.02
N ILE A 190 4.76 10.36 -0.31
CA ILE A 190 5.18 9.69 -1.56
C ILE A 190 4.75 8.23 -1.53
N VAL A 191 4.95 7.57 -0.39
CA VAL A 191 4.61 6.17 -0.14
C VAL A 191 3.52 6.06 0.92
N GLY A 192 2.45 5.31 0.63
CA GLY A 192 1.34 5.05 1.54
C GLY A 192 0.14 4.39 0.84
N PRO A 193 -0.93 4.04 1.56
CA PRO A 193 -2.16 3.50 0.98
C PRO A 193 -2.77 4.46 -0.05
N ARG A 194 -3.33 3.94 -1.15
CA ARG A 194 -3.96 4.80 -2.16
C ARG A 194 -5.23 5.46 -1.60
N PRO A 195 -5.39 6.79 -1.72
CA PRO A 195 -6.54 7.48 -1.15
C PRO A 195 -7.83 7.15 -1.92
N GLU A 196 -8.90 6.81 -1.20
CA GLU A 196 -10.20 6.47 -1.80
C GLU A 196 -11.24 7.57 -1.68
N ARG A 197 -12.27 7.51 -2.54
CA ARG A 197 -13.36 8.49 -2.51
C ARG A 197 -14.20 8.29 -1.25
N PRO A 198 -14.68 9.37 -0.60
CA PRO A 198 -15.50 9.26 0.61
C PRO A 198 -16.75 8.39 0.43
N PHE A 199 -17.34 8.44 -0.76
CA PHE A 199 -18.48 7.58 -1.12
C PHE A 199 -18.16 6.08 -0.99
N PHE A 200 -17.04 5.63 -1.57
CA PHE A 200 -16.62 4.23 -1.49
C PHE A 200 -16.15 3.86 -0.09
N VAL A 201 -15.41 4.74 0.58
CA VAL A 201 -14.94 4.51 1.96
C VAL A 201 -16.11 4.23 2.89
N ARG A 202 -17.15 5.08 2.89
CA ARG A 202 -18.34 4.89 3.75
C ARG A 202 -19.07 3.56 3.49
N ARG A 203 -19.03 3.05 2.26
CA ARG A 203 -19.64 1.76 1.91
C ARG A 203 -18.75 0.60 2.36
N LEU A 204 -17.46 0.65 2.03
CA LEU A 204 -16.49 -0.40 2.33
C LEU A 204 -16.25 -0.55 3.83
N GLU A 205 -16.30 0.54 4.61
CA GLU A 205 -16.22 0.47 6.08
C GLU A 205 -17.37 -0.31 6.73
N LYS A 206 -18.54 -0.36 6.09
CA LYS A 206 -19.67 -1.17 6.56
C LYS A 206 -19.56 -2.64 6.17
N GLU A 207 -18.86 -2.93 5.06
CA GLU A 207 -18.82 -4.25 4.43
C GLU A 207 -17.54 -5.04 4.76
N ILE A 208 -16.45 -4.34 5.14
CA ILE A 208 -15.11 -4.91 5.34
C ILE A 208 -14.61 -4.52 6.73
N PRO A 209 -14.40 -5.52 7.63
CA PRO A 209 -13.79 -5.28 8.93
C PRO A 209 -12.42 -4.59 8.82
N PHE A 210 -12.14 -3.70 9.76
CA PHE A 210 -10.86 -2.96 9.85
C PHE A 210 -10.53 -2.05 8.65
N TYR A 211 -11.47 -1.81 7.73
CA TYR A 211 -11.20 -0.99 6.54
C TYR A 211 -10.69 0.41 6.89
N SER A 212 -11.24 1.02 7.95
CA SER A 212 -10.83 2.34 8.44
C SER A 212 -9.36 2.43 8.88
N HIS A 213 -8.73 1.30 9.23
CA HIS A 213 -7.36 1.27 9.76
C HIS A 213 -6.33 1.65 8.69
N ARG A 214 -6.67 1.54 7.40
CA ARG A 214 -5.82 2.04 6.32
C ARG A 214 -5.58 3.56 6.38
N HIS A 215 -6.46 4.30 7.05
CA HIS A 215 -6.34 5.74 7.24
C HIS A 215 -5.43 6.13 8.41
N ALA A 216 -4.80 5.17 9.12
CA ALA A 216 -3.89 5.46 10.25
C ALA A 216 -2.57 6.14 9.82
N VAL A 217 -2.29 6.18 8.52
CA VAL A 217 -1.13 6.84 7.92
C VAL A 217 -1.57 7.71 6.75
N LYS A 218 -0.71 8.65 6.33
CA LYS A 218 -1.00 9.47 5.15
C LYS A 218 -1.13 8.59 3.91
N PRO A 219 -2.10 8.87 3.03
CA PRO A 219 -2.18 8.21 1.75
C PRO A 219 -0.96 8.51 0.88
N GLY A 220 -0.63 7.57 -0.01
CA GLY A 220 0.52 7.62 -0.90
C GLY A 220 0.17 7.95 -2.36
N ILE A 221 1.14 8.51 -3.09
CA ILE A 221 1.12 8.52 -4.56
C ILE A 221 1.29 7.07 -5.06
N THR A 222 2.27 6.38 -4.50
CA THR A 222 2.47 4.93 -4.64
C THR A 222 2.32 4.21 -3.30
N GLY A 223 2.14 2.89 -3.34
CA GLY A 223 1.87 2.09 -2.17
C GLY A 223 2.05 0.60 -2.43
N TRP A 224 2.20 -0.16 -1.36
CA TRP A 224 2.43 -1.60 -1.43
C TRP A 224 1.32 -2.36 -2.17
N ALA A 225 0.05 -2.03 -1.86
CA ALA A 225 -1.10 -2.60 -2.55
C ALA A 225 -1.13 -2.25 -4.05
N GLN A 226 -0.69 -1.04 -4.43
CA GLN A 226 -0.66 -0.62 -5.85
C GLN A 226 0.33 -1.44 -6.68
N ILE A 227 1.42 -1.90 -6.07
CA ILE A 227 2.47 -2.69 -6.73
C ILE A 227 2.05 -4.15 -6.84
N LEU A 228 1.58 -4.75 -5.74
CA LEU A 228 1.29 -6.18 -5.68
C LEU A 228 -0.10 -6.56 -6.20
N TYR A 229 -1.05 -5.62 -6.17
CA TYR A 229 -2.44 -5.90 -6.54
C TYR A 229 -3.10 -4.73 -7.27
N PRO A 230 -2.79 -4.53 -8.56
CA PRO A 230 -3.29 -3.38 -9.33
C PRO A 230 -4.79 -3.44 -9.66
N TYR A 231 -5.45 -4.61 -9.56
CA TYR A 231 -6.89 -4.80 -9.81
C TYR A 231 -7.75 -4.11 -8.74
N GLY A 232 -8.91 -3.56 -9.09
CA GLY A 232 -9.63 -2.64 -8.20
C GLY A 232 -11.02 -2.23 -8.63
N ALA A 233 -11.85 -3.18 -9.07
CA ALA A 233 -13.20 -2.90 -9.53
C ALA A 233 -14.30 -3.65 -8.75
N THR A 234 -13.93 -4.41 -7.70
CA THR A 234 -14.88 -5.18 -6.88
C THR A 234 -14.66 -4.94 -5.38
N ARG A 235 -15.63 -5.40 -4.58
CA ARG A 235 -15.52 -5.40 -3.10
C ARG A 235 -14.37 -6.31 -2.66
N GLU A 236 -14.23 -7.46 -3.32
CA GLU A 236 -13.21 -8.46 -3.04
C GLU A 236 -11.82 -7.89 -3.33
N ASP A 237 -11.66 -7.12 -4.42
CA ASP A 237 -10.42 -6.40 -4.73
C ASP A 237 -10.08 -5.38 -3.63
N ALA A 238 -11.09 -4.67 -3.11
CA ALA A 238 -10.90 -3.70 -2.04
C ALA A 238 -10.47 -4.38 -0.72
N GLN A 239 -11.04 -5.55 -0.41
CA GLN A 239 -10.62 -6.36 0.74
C GLN A 239 -9.19 -6.88 0.55
N GLU A 240 -8.83 -7.34 -0.64
CA GLU A 240 -7.48 -7.83 -0.91
C GLU A 240 -6.44 -6.71 -0.84
N LYS A 241 -6.75 -5.53 -1.38
CA LYS A 241 -5.91 -4.33 -1.22
C LYS A 241 -5.72 -3.91 0.23
N LEU A 242 -6.79 -3.99 1.03
CA LEU A 242 -6.72 -3.69 2.46
C LEU A 242 -5.67 -4.58 3.15
N LYS A 243 -5.58 -5.87 2.80
CA LYS A 243 -4.57 -6.80 3.37
C LYS A 243 -3.14 -6.32 3.14
N TYR A 244 -2.85 -5.77 1.96
CA TYR A 244 -1.54 -5.19 1.64
C TYR A 244 -1.32 -3.84 2.33
N ASP A 245 -2.35 -2.99 2.38
CA ASP A 245 -2.26 -1.69 3.06
C ASP A 245 -1.98 -1.86 4.56
N LEU A 246 -2.66 -2.79 5.23
CA LEU A 246 -2.42 -3.07 6.65
C LEU A 246 -1.04 -3.71 6.87
N TYR A 247 -0.57 -4.55 5.94
CA TYR A 247 0.79 -5.08 6.00
C TYR A 247 1.84 -3.97 5.94
N TYR A 248 1.65 -2.99 5.06
CA TYR A 248 2.51 -1.81 4.98
C TYR A 248 2.50 -1.01 6.28
N ILE A 249 1.31 -0.77 6.86
CA ILE A 249 1.17 -0.02 8.12
C ILE A 249 1.88 -0.75 9.28
N LYS A 250 1.77 -2.09 9.33
CA LYS A 250 2.45 -2.93 10.33
C LYS A 250 3.99 -2.91 10.20
N HIS A 251 4.51 -2.78 8.98
CA HIS A 251 5.94 -2.86 8.67
C HIS A 251 6.53 -1.51 8.21
N LEU A 252 5.94 -0.42 8.68
CA LEU A 252 6.31 0.94 8.33
C LEU A 252 7.80 1.19 8.67
N SER A 253 8.65 1.29 7.63
CA SER A 253 10.09 1.41 7.78
C SER A 253 10.73 2.05 6.53
N PRO A 254 11.92 2.69 6.66
CA PRO A 254 12.61 3.28 5.51
C PRO A 254 12.91 2.25 4.41
N ILE A 255 13.25 1.02 4.80
CA ILE A 255 13.55 -0.08 3.89
C ILE A 255 12.30 -0.48 3.09
N MET A 256 11.14 -0.53 3.75
CA MET A 256 9.87 -0.82 3.09
C MET A 256 9.51 0.28 2.07
N ASP A 257 9.67 1.54 2.44
CA ASP A 257 9.43 2.67 1.52
C ASP A 257 10.39 2.63 0.32
N LEU A 258 11.67 2.37 0.54
CA LEU A 258 12.67 2.24 -0.54
C LEU A 258 12.35 1.08 -1.49
N ARG A 259 11.90 -0.06 -0.94
CA ARG A 259 11.44 -1.21 -1.72
C ARG A 259 10.25 -0.82 -2.61
N ILE A 260 9.25 -0.15 -2.04
CA ILE A 260 8.07 0.33 -2.78
C ILE A 260 8.48 1.30 -3.89
N ILE A 261 9.36 2.26 -3.61
CA ILE A 261 9.84 3.23 -4.61
C ILE A 261 10.55 2.50 -5.75
N THR A 262 11.49 1.60 -5.45
CA THR A 262 12.25 0.84 -6.47
C THR A 262 11.34 0.02 -7.38
N GLU A 263 10.40 -0.72 -6.80
CA GLU A 263 9.42 -1.50 -7.57
C GLU A 263 8.47 -0.60 -8.38
N THR A 264 8.09 0.57 -7.85
CA THR A 264 7.28 1.55 -8.59
C THR A 264 8.03 2.04 -9.83
N VAL A 265 9.31 2.42 -9.69
CA VAL A 265 10.15 2.88 -10.80
C VAL A 265 10.28 1.77 -11.84
N LYS A 266 10.53 0.54 -11.42
CA LYS A 266 10.59 -0.62 -12.31
C LYS A 266 9.28 -0.82 -13.09
N ILE A 267 8.12 -0.74 -12.44
CA ILE A 267 6.81 -0.88 -13.11
C ILE A 267 6.57 0.25 -14.11
N VAL A 268 6.92 1.49 -13.76
CA VAL A 268 6.73 2.65 -14.65
C VAL A 268 7.64 2.54 -15.87
N LEU A 269 8.90 2.15 -15.70
CA LEU A 269 9.86 1.99 -16.80
C LEU A 269 9.52 0.80 -17.71
N LEU A 270 9.04 -0.31 -17.15
CA LEU A 270 8.66 -1.51 -17.92
C LEU A 270 7.25 -1.42 -18.52
N GLY A 271 6.46 -0.40 -18.17
CA GLY A 271 5.10 -0.21 -18.67
C GLY A 271 4.07 -1.26 -18.19
N SER A 272 4.45 -2.19 -17.31
CA SER A 272 3.63 -3.36 -16.92
C SER A 272 2.44 -3.02 -16.02
N GLY A 273 2.27 -1.75 -15.63
CA GLY A 273 1.15 -1.27 -14.82
C GLY A 273 0.32 -0.16 -15.48
N ALA A 274 0.54 0.12 -16.76
CA ALA A 274 -0.15 1.15 -17.51
C ALA A 274 -1.49 0.64 -18.07
N ARG A 275 -2.60 1.30 -17.73
CA ARG A 275 -3.92 1.13 -18.37
C ARG A 275 -4.45 2.49 -18.81
#